data_AF-A0A9E4AKV9-F1
#
_entry.id   AF-A0A9E4AKV9-F1
#
_cell.length_a   1.000
_cell.length_b   1.000
_cell.length_c   1.000
_cell.angle_alpha   90.00
_cell.angle_beta   90.00
_cell.angle_gamma   90.00
#
_symmetry.space_group_name_H-M   'P 1'
#
loop_
_entity.id
_entity.type
_entity.pdbx_description
1 polymer ?
#
loop_
_entity_poly.entity_id
_entity_poly.type
_entity_poly.pdbx_seq_one_letter_code
_entity_poly.pdbx_strand_id
1 'polypeptide(L)'
;MAVHNLFVHPMYREHVAGSAVFGQRRAALLARAVEEAQRWHGLLGRPVDRDPLILAWMESLGQRVRYSEDRWGQGMWTAVEGAVVGDAGPADSQRVEPETPHESRELAVIAPDVACRVDPWRTGQVSRVLPVDYHFRTDRSDTAVAGESWVHLRPHRCWVPAALAAPADTDEHVLTIADRFVTSGEAWSFDNRVRLYTVLSSWNRGHRKEVEASAILGLRRLEVLRMTLLRLQPGWTGTLTHAWIESLGHEVALTAEGHAWTVSDEVYMALYEKHRADPFAEEILWGYASESDAYSCEGDVVCKVRQAVNRLLARYWTDFPGGRHIAEAVELGRTVLGDALERCRAAHAAGPESGRARGWEWGAWDEAGPEITRELMASLEDVSEEDKAPLIETLDQLRECAAN
;
A
#
# COMPACT_ATOMS: atom_id res chain seq x y z
N MET A 1 43.43 16.23 -15.68
CA MET A 1 43.66 14.90 -15.07
C MET A 1 43.15 14.95 -13.64
N ALA A 2 41.89 14.60 -13.44
CA ALA A 2 41.28 14.45 -12.12
C ALA A 2 40.44 13.18 -12.18
N VAL A 3 40.86 12.17 -11.42
CA VAL A 3 40.16 10.89 -11.29
C VAL A 3 39.07 11.10 -10.25
N HIS A 4 37.81 11.02 -10.66
CA HIS A 4 36.68 10.92 -9.73
C HIS A 4 36.46 9.44 -9.41
N ASN A 5 36.63 9.10 -8.13
CA ASN A 5 36.27 7.82 -7.55
C ASN A 5 34.75 7.70 -7.50
N LEU A 6 34.18 6.88 -8.40
CA LEU A 6 32.85 6.31 -8.25
C LEU A 6 32.96 5.16 -7.23
N PHE A 7 32.54 5.42 -5.99
CA PHE A 7 32.19 4.37 -5.05
C PHE A 7 30.86 3.76 -5.49
N VAL A 8 30.94 2.69 -6.28
CA VAL A 8 29.81 1.79 -6.50
C VAL A 8 29.68 0.93 -5.24
N HIS A 9 28.54 1.05 -4.55
CA HIS A 9 28.22 0.28 -3.36
C HIS A 9 28.11 -1.21 -3.73
N PRO A 10 28.87 -2.13 -3.10
CA PRO A 10 28.77 -3.56 -3.38
C PRO A 10 27.65 -4.15 -2.51
N MET A 11 26.40 -3.89 -2.88
CA MET A 11 25.28 -4.76 -2.51
C MET A 11 24.56 -5.11 -3.80
N TYR A 12 24.07 -6.35 -3.90
CA TYR A 12 23.31 -6.89 -5.04
C TYR A 12 24.12 -7.52 -6.18
N ARG A 13 24.91 -8.52 -5.82
CA ARG A 13 24.99 -9.77 -6.60
C ARG A 13 25.20 -10.93 -5.64
N GLU A 14 24.10 -11.58 -5.25
CA GLU A 14 24.11 -12.98 -4.79
C GLU A 14 22.66 -13.49 -4.75
N HIS A 15 22.26 -14.18 -5.82
CA HIS A 15 21.11 -15.07 -5.79
C HIS A 15 21.62 -16.49 -5.52
N VAL A 16 20.83 -17.23 -4.71
CA VAL A 16 20.89 -18.69 -4.44
C VAL A 16 21.59 -19.18 -3.14
N ALA A 17 21.93 -18.32 -2.16
CA ALA A 17 22.38 -18.80 -0.83
C ALA A 17 21.73 -18.10 0.40
N GLY A 18 20.52 -17.55 0.24
CA GLY A 18 20.00 -16.50 1.14
C GLY A 18 19.15 -16.91 2.35
N SER A 19 18.70 -18.16 2.52
CA SER A 19 17.64 -18.44 3.51
C SER A 19 18.11 -18.32 4.99
N ALA A 20 19.28 -18.86 5.35
CA ALA A 20 19.73 -18.89 6.75
C ALA A 20 20.39 -17.58 7.22
N VAL A 21 21.15 -16.93 6.34
CA VAL A 21 21.84 -15.65 6.61
C VAL A 21 20.84 -14.51 6.73
N PHE A 22 19.76 -14.54 5.94
CA PHE A 22 18.66 -13.57 6.03
C PHE A 22 17.89 -13.72 7.36
N GLY A 23 17.67 -14.96 7.83
CA GLY A 23 17.05 -15.22 9.13
C GLY A 23 17.84 -14.66 10.32
N GLN A 24 19.18 -14.82 10.33
CA GLN A 24 20.03 -14.29 11.40
C GLN A 24 20.12 -12.76 11.39
N ARG A 25 20.19 -12.13 10.20
CA ARG A 25 20.14 -10.66 10.09
C ARG A 25 18.80 -10.11 10.58
N ARG A 26 17.69 -10.77 10.23
CA ARG A 26 16.33 -10.37 10.67
C ARG A 26 16.18 -10.46 12.19
N ALA A 27 16.73 -11.49 12.84
CA ALA A 27 16.72 -11.65 14.30
C ALA A 27 17.60 -10.61 15.04
N ALA A 28 18.76 -10.24 14.48
CA ALA A 28 19.64 -9.23 15.06
C ALA A 28 19.06 -7.81 14.91
N LEU A 29 18.45 -7.50 13.76
CA LEU A 29 17.66 -6.29 13.57
C LEU A 29 16.48 -6.25 14.55
N LEU A 30 15.92 -7.43 14.89
CA LEU A 30 14.81 -7.53 15.84
C LEU A 30 15.18 -7.15 17.26
N ALA A 31 16.26 -7.73 17.79
CA ALA A 31 16.75 -7.35 19.12
C ALA A 31 17.06 -5.85 19.19
N ARG A 32 17.69 -5.30 18.15
CA ARG A 32 18.08 -3.89 18.11
C ARG A 32 16.91 -2.93 17.97
N ALA A 33 15.91 -3.24 17.13
CA ALA A 33 14.72 -2.42 16.97
C ALA A 33 13.85 -2.41 18.22
N VAL A 34 13.72 -3.56 18.91
CA VAL A 34 13.00 -3.66 20.19
C VAL A 34 13.73 -2.88 21.28
N GLU A 35 15.06 -3.01 21.39
CA GLU A 35 15.87 -2.23 22.34
C GLU A 35 15.78 -0.73 22.07
N GLU A 36 15.85 -0.32 20.81
CA GLU A 36 15.79 1.08 20.41
C GLU A 36 14.39 1.67 20.64
N ALA A 37 13.33 0.94 20.31
CA ALA A 37 11.95 1.31 20.65
C ALA A 37 11.77 1.45 22.17
N GLN A 38 12.19 0.47 22.96
CA GLN A 38 12.13 0.53 24.42
C GLN A 38 12.89 1.73 24.98
N ARG A 39 14.05 2.05 24.39
CA ARG A 39 14.88 3.20 24.77
C ARG A 39 14.21 4.54 24.47
N TRP A 40 13.66 4.71 23.27
CA TRP A 40 12.94 5.92 22.87
C TRP A 40 11.64 6.12 23.66
N HIS A 41 10.90 5.04 23.93
CA HIS A 41 9.67 5.10 24.72
C HIS A 41 9.92 5.38 26.21
N GLY A 42 11.02 4.87 26.77
CA GLY A 42 11.47 5.23 28.13
C GLY A 42 11.79 6.72 28.28
N LEU A 43 12.19 7.41 27.20
CA LEU A 43 12.46 8.85 27.18
C LEU A 43 11.22 9.71 26.91
N LEU A 44 10.23 9.18 26.17
CA LEU A 44 9.04 9.93 25.75
C LEU A 44 7.80 9.69 26.62
N GLY A 45 7.84 8.74 27.56
CA GLY A 45 6.71 8.43 28.45
C GLY A 45 5.46 7.91 27.72
N ARG A 46 5.60 7.46 26.47
CA ARG A 46 4.53 6.86 25.67
C ARG A 46 4.64 5.34 25.75
N PRO A 47 3.55 4.59 25.99
CA PRO A 47 3.61 3.14 26.06
C PRO A 47 3.91 2.53 24.66
N VAL A 48 4.72 1.48 24.65
CA VAL A 48 5.25 0.77 23.44
C VAL A 48 4.14 0.02 22.68
N ASP A 49 3.01 -0.21 23.34
CA ASP A 49 1.84 -0.99 22.90
C ASP A 49 1.08 -0.43 21.69
N ARG A 50 1.41 0.79 21.26
CA ARG A 50 0.64 1.50 20.22
C ARG A 50 1.45 1.94 19.03
N ASP A 51 2.74 1.63 18.91
CA ASP A 51 3.49 2.00 17.71
C ASP A 51 3.09 1.09 16.52
N PRO A 52 2.47 1.65 15.45
CA PRO A 52 2.07 0.87 14.27
C PRO A 52 3.20 0.08 13.63
N LEU A 53 4.40 0.64 13.61
CA LEU A 53 5.54 0.05 12.92
C LEU A 53 6.04 -1.19 13.66
N ILE A 54 6.03 -1.14 15.00
CA ILE A 54 6.38 -2.30 15.82
C ILE A 54 5.36 -3.42 15.60
N LEU A 55 4.06 -3.10 15.61
CA LEU A 55 3.00 -4.08 15.37
C LEU A 55 3.08 -4.71 13.98
N ALA A 56 3.15 -3.87 12.95
CA ALA A 56 3.25 -4.29 11.56
C ALA A 56 4.44 -5.22 11.33
N TRP A 57 5.58 -4.85 11.89
CA TRP A 57 6.80 -5.62 11.76
C TRP A 57 6.76 -6.93 12.58
N MET A 58 6.20 -6.95 13.79
CA MET A 58 6.01 -8.19 14.55
C MET A 58 5.09 -9.18 13.85
N GLU A 59 3.99 -8.70 13.24
CA GLU A 59 3.07 -9.54 12.47
C GLU A 59 3.69 -10.08 11.18
N SER A 60 4.52 -9.28 10.49
CA SER A 60 5.27 -9.71 9.29
C SER A 60 6.19 -10.93 9.53
N LEU A 61 6.57 -11.15 10.79
CA LEU A 61 7.44 -12.25 11.21
C LEU A 61 6.66 -13.56 11.44
N GLY A 62 5.34 -13.55 11.20
CA GLY A 62 4.47 -14.71 11.42
C GLY A 62 4.30 -15.06 12.90
N GLN A 63 4.73 -14.20 13.82
CA GLN A 63 4.51 -14.40 15.25
C GLN A 63 3.10 -13.91 15.59
N ARG A 64 2.26 -14.82 16.11
CA ARG A 64 1.02 -14.41 16.78
C ARG A 64 1.38 -13.77 18.09
N VAL A 65 1.24 -12.47 18.17
CA VAL A 65 1.48 -11.71 19.39
C VAL A 65 0.14 -11.33 20.01
N ARG A 66 0.00 -11.60 21.31
CA ARG A 66 -1.16 -11.13 22.08
C ARG A 66 -0.72 -10.02 23.01
N TYR A 67 -1.40 -8.91 22.87
CA TYR A 67 -1.33 -7.82 23.82
C TYR A 67 -2.25 -8.12 25.00
N SER A 68 -1.73 -7.99 26.22
CA SER A 68 -2.56 -7.95 27.43
C SER A 68 -2.20 -6.70 28.23
N GLU A 69 -3.21 -5.89 28.56
CA GLU A 69 -3.11 -4.85 29.58
C GLU A 69 -3.35 -5.48 30.95
N ASP A 70 -2.48 -5.20 31.91
CA ASP A 70 -2.80 -5.47 33.30
C ASP A 70 -3.88 -4.52 33.81
N ARG A 71 -4.38 -4.77 35.03
CA ARG A 71 -5.42 -3.93 35.66
C ARG A 71 -5.00 -2.47 35.88
N TRP A 72 -3.73 -2.14 35.66
CA TRP A 72 -3.14 -0.81 35.85
C TRP A 72 -2.85 -0.11 34.51
N GLY A 73 -3.22 -0.73 33.38
CA GLY A 73 -2.99 -0.19 32.05
C GLY A 73 -1.55 -0.33 31.58
N GLN A 74 -0.73 -1.18 32.22
CA GLN A 74 0.58 -1.55 31.70
C GLN A 74 0.43 -2.71 30.72
N GLY A 75 0.84 -2.45 29.48
CA GLY A 75 0.83 -3.39 28.39
C GLY A 75 2.01 -4.36 28.40
N MET A 76 1.74 -5.63 28.14
CA MET A 76 2.79 -6.62 27.84
C MET A 76 2.43 -7.40 26.58
N TRP A 77 3.41 -7.56 25.69
CA TRP A 77 3.34 -8.43 24.52
C TRP A 77 3.81 -9.83 24.91
N THR A 78 2.98 -10.84 24.63
CA THR A 78 3.37 -12.24 24.77
C THR A 78 3.29 -12.91 23.40
N ALA A 79 4.37 -13.58 23.00
CA ALA A 79 4.34 -14.49 21.87
C ALA A 79 3.39 -15.64 22.23
N VAL A 80 2.35 -15.84 21.42
CA VAL A 80 1.38 -16.92 21.64
C VAL A 80 1.83 -18.12 20.84
N GLU A 81 2.49 -19.06 21.51
CA GLU A 81 2.55 -20.43 21.01
C GLU A 81 1.15 -21.05 21.11
N GLY A 82 0.71 -21.71 20.04
CA GLY A 82 -0.67 -22.17 19.87
C GLY A 82 -1.16 -23.02 21.06
N ALA A 83 -2.03 -22.43 21.88
CA ALA A 83 -2.80 -23.13 22.89
C ALA A 83 -4.30 -22.86 22.68
N VAL A 84 -5.03 -23.94 22.39
CA VAL A 84 -6.50 -24.01 22.43
C VAL A 84 -6.93 -23.91 23.88
N VAL A 85 -7.71 -22.88 24.23
CA VAL A 85 -8.24 -22.68 25.60
C VAL A 85 -9.59 -23.39 25.70
N GLY A 86 -9.68 -24.33 26.66
CA GLY A 86 -10.86 -25.11 26.98
C GLY A 86 -11.81 -24.46 27.99
N ASP A 87 -13.00 -25.04 28.04
CA ASP A 87 -14.24 -24.59 28.68
C ASP A 87 -14.26 -24.45 30.22
N ALA A 88 -15.03 -23.44 30.62
CA ALA A 88 -16.02 -23.33 31.71
C ALA A 88 -15.75 -23.83 33.15
N GLY A 89 -16.02 -22.93 34.11
CA GLY A 89 -16.41 -23.23 35.49
C GLY A 89 -17.65 -22.41 35.90
N PRO A 90 -18.55 -22.92 36.78
CA PRO A 90 -19.93 -22.45 36.86
C PRO A 90 -20.19 -21.31 37.86
N ALA A 91 -21.18 -20.52 37.44
CA ALA A 91 -22.08 -19.56 38.07
C ALA A 91 -22.11 -19.36 39.61
N ASP A 92 -22.28 -18.09 39.98
CA ASP A 92 -23.00 -17.68 41.19
C ASP A 92 -24.15 -16.72 40.79
N SER A 93 -25.38 -17.04 41.19
CA SER A 93 -26.61 -16.48 40.63
C SER A 93 -27.24 -15.45 41.57
N GLN A 94 -27.13 -14.17 41.25
CA GLN A 94 -28.00 -13.13 41.81
C GLN A 94 -29.13 -12.80 40.84
N ARG A 95 -30.35 -12.77 41.38
CA ARG A 95 -31.60 -12.52 40.66
C ARG A 95 -31.68 -11.03 40.30
N VAL A 96 -31.37 -10.71 39.06
CA VAL A 96 -31.63 -9.40 38.44
C VAL A 96 -32.91 -9.51 37.62
N GLU A 97 -33.75 -8.48 37.66
CA GLU A 97 -34.99 -8.38 36.88
C GLU A 97 -34.70 -8.60 35.37
N PRO A 98 -35.65 -9.17 34.60
CA PRO A 98 -35.41 -9.53 33.21
C PRO A 98 -35.31 -8.28 32.34
N GLU A 99 -34.10 -7.74 32.21
CA GLU A 99 -33.75 -6.89 31.07
C GLU A 99 -34.01 -7.71 29.80
N THR A 100 -34.79 -7.14 28.87
CA THR A 100 -34.91 -7.68 27.50
C THR A 100 -33.51 -8.01 27.01
N PRO A 101 -33.24 -9.25 26.54
CA PRO A 101 -31.90 -9.65 26.14
C PRO A 101 -31.38 -8.70 25.07
N HIS A 102 -30.47 -7.80 25.44
CA HIS A 102 -29.74 -7.02 24.47
C HIS A 102 -28.83 -7.98 23.74
N GLU A 103 -29.09 -8.19 22.45
CA GLU A 103 -28.24 -9.00 21.59
C GLU A 103 -26.86 -8.34 21.55
N SER A 104 -25.93 -8.91 22.32
CA SER A 104 -24.55 -8.43 22.34
C SER A 104 -23.94 -8.74 20.98
N ARG A 105 -23.76 -7.70 20.17
CA ARG A 105 -23.05 -7.79 18.90
C ARG A 105 -21.59 -7.35 19.08
N GLU A 106 -20.70 -8.03 18.38
CA GLU A 106 -19.31 -7.60 18.25
C GLU A 106 -19.20 -6.64 17.07
N LEU A 107 -18.56 -5.51 17.31
CA LEU A 107 -18.31 -4.45 16.34
C LEU A 107 -16.80 -4.17 16.27
N ALA A 108 -16.34 -3.69 15.13
CA ALA A 108 -14.99 -3.20 14.91
C ALA A 108 -15.01 -1.71 14.55
N VAL A 109 -14.00 -0.98 15.00
CA VAL A 109 -13.78 0.41 14.61
C VAL A 109 -13.31 0.47 13.16
N ILE A 110 -14.01 1.21 12.30
CA ILE A 110 -13.72 1.24 10.85
C ILE A 110 -12.94 2.48 10.37
N ALA A 111 -12.41 3.28 11.31
CA ALA A 111 -11.64 4.47 11.01
C ALA A 111 -10.43 4.59 11.95
N PRO A 112 -9.35 5.27 11.55
CA PRO A 112 -8.24 5.51 12.45
C PRO A 112 -8.61 6.54 13.54
N ASP A 113 -7.94 6.44 14.68
CA ASP A 113 -7.97 7.41 15.78
C ASP A 113 -9.39 7.83 16.24
N VAL A 114 -10.31 6.88 16.33
CA VAL A 114 -11.69 7.16 16.73
C VAL A 114 -11.75 7.56 18.20
N ALA A 115 -12.21 8.78 18.46
CA ALA A 115 -12.41 9.29 19.80
C ALA A 115 -13.60 8.60 20.48
N CYS A 116 -13.31 7.76 21.47
CA CYS A 116 -14.31 7.22 22.39
C CYS A 116 -14.57 8.21 23.52
N ARG A 117 -15.83 8.61 23.69
CA ARG A 117 -16.21 9.73 24.55
C ARG A 117 -16.99 9.26 25.76
N VAL A 118 -16.85 9.98 26.88
CA VAL A 118 -17.61 9.69 28.10
C VAL A 118 -19.12 9.80 27.82
N ASP A 119 -19.49 10.78 27.00
CA ASP A 119 -20.87 11.07 26.62
C ASP A 119 -21.07 11.02 25.10
N PRO A 120 -22.27 10.65 24.61
CA PRO A 120 -22.57 10.44 23.19
C PRO A 120 -22.82 11.75 22.43
N TRP A 121 -21.84 12.65 22.39
CA TRP A 121 -21.86 13.83 21.52
C TRP A 121 -20.46 14.25 21.08
N ARG A 122 -20.34 14.90 19.92
CA ARG A 122 -19.05 15.19 19.27
C ARG A 122 -18.10 16.06 20.07
N THR A 123 -18.60 16.90 20.96
CA THR A 123 -17.80 17.77 21.85
C THR A 123 -17.59 17.19 23.25
N GLY A 124 -18.04 15.95 23.50
CA GLY A 124 -17.93 15.30 24.81
C GLY A 124 -16.49 14.99 25.18
N GLN A 125 -16.22 14.81 26.48
CA GLN A 125 -14.87 14.49 26.94
C GLN A 125 -14.38 13.20 26.29
N VAL A 126 -13.22 13.27 25.62
CA VAL A 126 -12.56 12.08 25.06
C VAL A 126 -12.02 11.26 26.23
N SER A 127 -12.54 10.04 26.37
CA SER A 127 -12.05 9.05 27.34
C SER A 127 -10.78 8.38 26.79
N ARG A 128 -10.82 7.95 25.54
CA ARG A 128 -9.67 7.34 24.84
C ARG A 128 -9.80 7.47 23.34
N VAL A 129 -8.68 7.22 22.65
CA VAL A 129 -8.63 7.06 21.20
C VAL A 129 -8.51 5.57 20.89
N LEU A 130 -9.36 5.07 19.99
CA LEU A 130 -9.38 3.68 19.55
C LEU A 130 -8.69 3.56 18.19
N PRO A 131 -7.81 2.56 18.01
CA PRO A 131 -7.23 2.29 16.69
C PRO A 131 -8.29 1.74 15.73
N VAL A 132 -7.99 1.84 14.44
CA VAL A 132 -8.74 1.09 13.40
C VAL A 132 -8.68 -0.40 13.72
N ASP A 133 -9.75 -1.11 13.38
CA ASP A 133 -9.94 -2.54 13.66
C ASP A 133 -9.92 -2.87 15.16
N TYR A 134 -10.24 -1.89 16.03
CA TYR A 134 -10.46 -2.18 17.44
C TYR A 134 -11.82 -2.87 17.63
N HIS A 135 -11.80 -4.12 18.06
CA HIS A 135 -13.02 -4.90 18.34
C HIS A 135 -13.58 -4.61 19.72
N PHE A 136 -14.90 -4.54 19.81
CA PHE A 136 -15.62 -4.33 21.06
C PHE A 136 -17.01 -4.95 21.01
N ARG A 137 -17.58 -5.19 22.19
CA ARG A 137 -18.97 -5.58 22.35
C ARG A 137 -19.81 -4.43 22.84
N THR A 138 -21.02 -4.33 22.34
CA THR A 138 -22.03 -3.43 22.88
C THR A 138 -22.68 -4.07 24.12
N ASP A 139 -23.03 -3.22 25.09
CA ASP A 139 -23.72 -3.65 26.33
C ASP A 139 -25.09 -3.00 26.52
N ARG A 140 -25.53 -2.21 25.53
CA ARG A 140 -26.80 -1.52 25.50
C ARG A 140 -27.15 -1.17 24.06
N SER A 141 -28.41 -0.81 23.84
CA SER A 141 -28.88 -0.31 22.55
C SER A 141 -28.20 1.01 22.15
N ASP A 142 -28.05 1.19 20.85
CA ASP A 142 -27.59 2.43 20.25
C ASP A 142 -28.46 3.61 20.73
N THR A 143 -27.84 4.76 20.95
CA THR A 143 -28.53 5.98 21.38
C THR A 143 -28.39 7.06 20.33
N ALA A 144 -29.49 7.76 20.02
CA ALA A 144 -29.47 8.90 19.11
C ALA A 144 -29.42 10.21 19.89
N VAL A 145 -28.38 11.02 19.65
CA VAL A 145 -28.22 12.35 20.24
C VAL A 145 -27.94 13.36 19.12
N ALA A 146 -28.72 14.45 19.09
CA ALA A 146 -28.62 15.47 18.05
C ALA A 146 -28.69 14.93 16.61
N GLY A 147 -29.45 13.85 16.38
CA GLY A 147 -29.62 13.22 15.05
C GLY A 147 -28.50 12.25 14.65
N GLU A 148 -27.48 12.05 15.49
CA GLU A 148 -26.41 11.08 15.26
C GLU A 148 -26.60 9.85 16.14
N SER A 149 -26.39 8.66 15.59
CA SER A 149 -26.42 7.40 16.33
C SER A 149 -25.07 7.10 16.98
N TRP A 150 -25.08 6.62 18.22
CA TRP A 150 -23.91 6.31 19.04
C TRP A 150 -24.00 4.89 19.58
N VAL A 151 -22.88 4.17 19.53
CA VAL A 151 -22.75 2.84 20.13
C VAL A 151 -21.89 2.93 21.38
N HIS A 152 -22.27 2.22 22.44
CA HIS A 152 -21.54 2.20 23.70
C HIS A 152 -20.67 0.95 23.80
N LEU A 153 -19.43 1.14 24.25
CA LEU A 153 -18.39 0.11 24.28
C LEU A 153 -18.17 -0.45 25.69
N ARG A 154 -18.12 -1.78 25.82
CA ARG A 154 -17.49 -2.47 26.96
C ARG A 154 -16.07 -2.96 26.63
N PRO A 155 -15.14 -2.94 27.60
CA PRO A 155 -15.32 -2.57 29.02
C PRO A 155 -15.11 -1.07 29.30
N HIS A 156 -14.76 -0.26 28.30
CA HIS A 156 -14.27 1.10 28.50
C HIS A 156 -15.32 2.13 28.92
N ARG A 157 -16.61 1.78 28.83
CA ARG A 157 -17.75 2.63 29.23
C ARG A 157 -17.70 4.01 28.55
N CYS A 158 -17.55 3.99 27.23
CA CYS A 158 -17.50 5.18 26.41
C CYS A 158 -18.28 4.95 25.10
N TRP A 159 -18.55 6.03 24.38
CA TRP A 159 -19.38 6.07 23.19
C TRP A 159 -18.55 6.40 21.96
N VAL A 160 -18.87 5.75 20.84
CA VAL A 160 -18.37 6.12 19.51
C VAL A 160 -19.54 6.34 18.56
N PRO A 161 -19.40 7.22 17.55
CA PRO A 161 -20.39 7.34 16.50
C PRO A 161 -20.61 6.00 15.79
N ALA A 162 -21.87 5.60 15.61
CA ALA A 162 -22.21 4.34 14.96
C ALA A 162 -21.68 4.27 13.51
N ALA A 163 -21.58 5.42 12.83
CA ALA A 163 -20.99 5.52 11.49
C ALA A 163 -19.48 5.22 11.43
N LEU A 164 -18.83 5.03 12.57
CA LEU A 164 -17.41 4.65 12.70
C LEU A 164 -17.24 3.24 13.27
N ALA A 165 -18.30 2.44 13.29
CA ALA A 165 -18.29 1.04 13.69
C ALA A 165 -19.03 0.16 12.69
N ALA A 166 -18.55 -1.06 12.47
CA ALA A 166 -19.21 -2.08 11.62
C ALA A 166 -19.22 -3.44 12.34
N PRO A 167 -20.09 -4.40 11.94
CA PRO A 167 -20.04 -5.77 12.44
C PRO A 167 -18.63 -6.37 12.31
N ALA A 168 -18.08 -6.88 13.40
CA ALA A 168 -16.75 -7.47 13.42
C ALA A 168 -16.66 -8.82 12.70
N ASP A 169 -15.44 -9.19 12.31
CA ASP A 169 -15.08 -10.47 11.69
C ASP A 169 -15.90 -10.79 10.42
N THR A 170 -16.14 -9.77 9.59
CA THR A 170 -16.82 -9.87 8.29
C THR A 170 -15.99 -9.25 7.17
N ASP A 171 -16.05 -9.84 5.97
CA ASP A 171 -15.44 -9.24 4.76
C ASP A 171 -15.94 -7.80 4.53
N GLU A 172 -17.22 -7.54 4.87
CA GLU A 172 -17.85 -6.22 4.77
C GLU A 172 -17.15 -5.18 5.65
N HIS A 173 -16.71 -5.54 6.86
CA HIS A 173 -15.98 -4.60 7.73
C HIS A 173 -14.62 -4.26 7.15
N VAL A 174 -13.90 -5.27 6.65
CA VAL A 174 -12.55 -5.10 6.10
C VAL A 174 -12.63 -4.23 4.85
N LEU A 175 -13.63 -4.48 4.00
CA LEU A 175 -13.88 -3.68 2.81
C LEU A 175 -14.29 -2.26 3.17
N THR A 176 -15.17 -2.08 4.16
CA THR A 176 -15.60 -0.75 4.61
C THR A 176 -14.42 0.06 5.15
N ILE A 177 -13.53 -0.57 5.93
CA ILE A 177 -12.29 0.04 6.41
C ILE A 177 -11.44 0.53 5.21
N ALA A 178 -11.25 -0.34 4.23
CA ALA A 178 -10.42 -0.07 3.07
C ALA A 178 -11.00 1.03 2.15
N ASP A 179 -12.29 0.93 1.80
CA ASP A 179 -12.98 1.91 0.96
C ASP A 179 -13.06 3.27 1.63
N ARG A 180 -13.32 3.31 2.95
CA ARG A 180 -13.31 4.58 3.69
C ARG A 180 -11.96 5.25 3.56
N PHE A 181 -10.86 4.52 3.72
CA PHE A 181 -9.52 5.10 3.63
C PHE A 181 -9.21 5.66 2.24
N VAL A 182 -9.52 4.90 1.19
CA VAL A 182 -9.24 5.29 -0.20
C VAL A 182 -10.09 6.51 -0.60
N THR A 183 -11.35 6.58 -0.14
CA THR A 183 -12.29 7.63 -0.55
C THR A 183 -12.23 8.90 0.30
N SER A 184 -12.07 8.77 1.62
CA SER A 184 -12.18 9.92 2.53
C SER A 184 -10.87 10.70 2.67
N GLY A 185 -9.74 10.07 2.34
CA GLY A 185 -8.42 10.62 2.60
C GLY A 185 -8.11 10.82 4.10
N GLU A 186 -8.98 10.35 5.02
CA GLU A 186 -8.91 10.62 6.47
C GLU A 186 -7.66 10.03 7.16
N ALA A 187 -6.83 9.25 6.46
CA ALA A 187 -5.54 8.78 6.96
C ALA A 187 -4.36 9.65 6.47
N TRP A 188 -4.34 10.87 6.99
CA TRP A 188 -3.31 11.85 6.67
C TRP A 188 -1.93 11.48 7.23
N SER A 189 -1.86 10.76 8.35
CA SER A 189 -0.59 10.37 8.97
C SER A 189 -0.05 9.06 8.39
N PHE A 190 1.27 8.97 8.26
CA PHE A 190 1.98 7.76 7.85
C PHE A 190 1.61 6.56 8.74
N ASP A 191 1.60 6.77 10.06
CA ASP A 191 1.21 5.79 11.09
C ASP A 191 -0.14 5.12 10.79
N ASN A 192 -1.15 5.89 10.40
CA ASN A 192 -2.49 5.35 10.13
C ASN A 192 -2.51 4.52 8.85
N ARG A 193 -1.67 4.84 7.86
CA ARG A 193 -1.55 4.03 6.64
C ARG A 193 -0.86 2.70 6.91
N VAL A 194 0.20 2.71 7.73
CA VAL A 194 0.88 1.50 8.20
C VAL A 194 -0.07 0.62 9.00
N ARG A 195 -0.84 1.18 9.95
CA ARG A 195 -1.86 0.42 10.70
C ARG A 195 -2.86 -0.24 9.77
N LEU A 196 -3.39 0.52 8.81
CA LEU A 196 -4.38 -0.01 7.88
C LEU A 196 -3.81 -1.13 7.02
N TYR A 197 -2.65 -0.90 6.40
CA TYR A 197 -1.99 -1.95 5.61
C TYR A 197 -1.75 -3.21 6.46
N THR A 198 -1.39 -3.03 7.72
CA THR A 198 -1.22 -4.13 8.68
C THR A 198 -2.53 -4.88 8.88
N VAL A 199 -3.65 -4.20 9.15
CA VAL A 199 -4.98 -4.84 9.25
C VAL A 199 -5.28 -5.68 8.01
N LEU A 200 -5.10 -5.10 6.81
CA LEU A 200 -5.35 -5.77 5.52
C LEU A 200 -4.35 -6.91 5.20
N SER A 201 -3.19 -6.92 5.85
CA SER A 201 -2.14 -7.93 5.64
C SER A 201 -2.03 -8.92 6.81
N SER A 202 -2.80 -8.72 7.88
CA SER A 202 -2.65 -9.42 9.14
C SER A 202 -3.17 -10.85 9.07
N TRP A 203 -2.40 -11.78 9.64
CA TRP A 203 -2.87 -13.14 9.94
C TRP A 203 -3.79 -13.18 11.15
N ASN A 204 -3.78 -12.11 11.94
CA ASN A 204 -4.65 -11.96 13.08
C ASN A 204 -6.10 -11.92 12.57
N ARG A 205 -6.96 -12.74 13.19
CA ARG A 205 -8.39 -12.89 12.85
C ARG A 205 -8.74 -13.45 11.46
N GLY A 206 -7.77 -13.64 10.58
CA GLY A 206 -7.98 -14.31 9.29
C GLY A 206 -8.17 -13.38 8.10
N HIS A 207 -8.07 -12.06 8.30
CA HIS A 207 -8.27 -11.05 7.24
C HIS A 207 -7.37 -11.27 6.03
N ARG A 208 -6.12 -11.68 6.23
CA ARG A 208 -5.24 -12.02 5.11
C ARG A 208 -5.86 -13.04 4.15
N LYS A 209 -6.55 -14.07 4.65
CA LYS A 209 -7.17 -15.09 3.80
C LYS A 209 -8.33 -14.52 3.00
N GLU A 210 -9.14 -13.66 3.63
CA GLU A 210 -10.26 -12.96 3.01
C GLU A 210 -9.75 -12.01 1.92
N VAL A 211 -8.75 -11.20 2.25
CA VAL A 211 -8.09 -10.26 1.33
C VAL A 211 -7.43 -10.99 0.16
N GLU A 212 -6.74 -12.10 0.41
CA GLU A 212 -6.16 -12.91 -0.67
C GLU A 212 -7.24 -13.58 -1.53
N ALA A 213 -8.43 -13.85 -1.02
CA ALA A 213 -9.51 -14.51 -1.77
C ALA A 213 -10.37 -13.54 -2.59
N SER A 214 -10.27 -12.23 -2.36
CA SER A 214 -11.13 -11.21 -2.96
C SER A 214 -10.32 -10.22 -3.80
N ALA A 215 -10.66 -10.11 -5.09
CA ALA A 215 -10.05 -9.16 -6.01
C ALA A 215 -10.09 -7.71 -5.50
N ILE A 216 -11.25 -7.24 -5.01
CA ILE A 216 -11.41 -5.85 -4.54
C ILE A 216 -10.58 -5.58 -3.27
N LEU A 217 -10.66 -6.44 -2.26
CA LEU A 217 -9.83 -6.32 -1.05
C LEU A 217 -8.33 -6.38 -1.36
N GLY A 218 -7.91 -7.27 -2.26
CA GLY A 218 -6.53 -7.34 -2.74
C GLY A 218 -6.08 -6.03 -3.38
N LEU A 219 -6.89 -5.47 -4.28
CA LEU A 219 -6.61 -4.19 -4.92
C LEU A 219 -6.48 -3.07 -3.88
N ARG A 220 -7.44 -2.98 -2.95
CA ARG A 220 -7.40 -1.96 -1.89
C ARG A 220 -6.17 -2.07 -1.01
N ARG A 221 -5.71 -3.30 -0.70
CA ARG A 221 -4.45 -3.51 0.03
C ARG A 221 -3.27 -2.87 -0.71
N LEU A 222 -3.18 -3.08 -2.03
CA LEU A 222 -2.10 -2.51 -2.85
C LEU A 222 -2.21 -0.98 -2.95
N GLU A 223 -3.40 -0.42 -3.09
CA GLU A 223 -3.61 1.03 -3.09
C GLU A 223 -3.20 1.68 -1.75
N VAL A 224 -3.55 1.06 -0.62
CA VAL A 224 -3.11 1.50 0.71
C VAL A 224 -1.59 1.43 0.81
N LEU A 225 -0.97 0.34 0.35
CA LEU A 225 0.48 0.19 0.34
C LEU A 225 1.14 1.29 -0.50
N ARG A 226 0.71 1.47 -1.75
CA ARG A 226 1.19 2.50 -2.67
C ARG A 226 1.10 3.89 -2.04
N MET A 227 -0.06 4.24 -1.50
CA MET A 227 -0.24 5.52 -0.81
C MET A 227 0.71 5.68 0.37
N THR A 228 1.04 4.61 1.09
CA THR A 228 2.01 4.62 2.18
C THR A 228 3.42 4.90 1.67
N LEU A 229 3.84 4.20 0.60
CA LEU A 229 5.17 4.30 0.01
C LEU A 229 5.44 5.66 -0.67
N LEU A 230 4.44 6.27 -1.33
CA LEU A 230 4.57 7.59 -1.95
C LEU A 230 4.98 8.71 -0.97
N ARG A 231 4.80 8.50 0.34
CA ARG A 231 5.20 9.45 1.39
C ARG A 231 6.58 9.16 1.97
N LEU A 232 7.19 8.05 1.59
CA LEU A 232 8.48 7.61 2.08
C LEU A 232 9.60 8.08 1.16
N GLN A 233 10.35 9.09 1.61
CA GLN A 233 11.63 9.41 1.00
C GLN A 233 12.71 8.45 1.55
N PRO A 234 13.45 7.72 0.71
CA PRO A 234 14.45 6.73 1.15
C PRO A 234 15.52 7.29 2.10
N GLY A 235 15.83 8.59 2.02
CA GLY A 235 16.79 9.25 2.91
C GLY A 235 16.25 9.69 4.27
N TRP A 236 14.93 9.65 4.49
CA TRP A 236 14.26 10.20 5.69
C TRP A 236 13.61 9.13 6.57
N THR A 237 13.77 7.85 6.24
CA THR A 237 13.16 6.75 7.00
C THR A 237 13.93 6.51 8.29
N GLY A 238 13.26 6.65 9.45
CA GLY A 238 13.81 6.18 10.72
C GLY A 238 13.98 4.65 10.74
N THR A 239 14.71 4.12 11.73
CA THR A 239 15.02 2.68 11.85
C THR A 239 13.77 1.79 11.76
N LEU A 240 12.68 2.19 12.42
CA LEU A 240 11.42 1.43 12.43
C LEU A 240 10.71 1.41 11.06
N THR A 241 10.73 2.53 10.35
CA THR A 241 10.19 2.61 8.98
C THR A 241 10.98 1.71 8.04
N HIS A 242 12.31 1.73 8.14
CA HIS A 242 13.16 0.87 7.33
C HIS A 242 12.91 -0.60 7.62
N ALA A 243 12.84 -0.99 8.90
CA ALA A 243 12.52 -2.36 9.30
C ALA A 243 11.13 -2.81 8.81
N TRP A 244 10.13 -1.92 8.84
CA TRP A 244 8.82 -2.20 8.28
C TRP A 244 8.89 -2.44 6.76
N ILE A 245 9.56 -1.56 5.99
CA ILE A 245 9.74 -1.73 4.54
C ILE A 245 10.45 -3.05 4.22
N GLU A 246 11.57 -3.35 4.90
CA GLU A 246 12.30 -4.62 4.74
C GLU A 246 11.41 -5.83 5.01
N SER A 247 10.45 -5.69 5.92
CA SER A 247 9.52 -6.77 6.27
C SER A 247 8.45 -7.06 5.21
N LEU A 248 8.18 -6.10 4.32
CA LEU A 248 7.29 -6.27 3.16
C LEU A 248 7.93 -7.18 2.09
N GLY A 249 9.26 -7.32 2.11
CA GLY A 249 9.99 -8.23 1.23
C GLY A 249 9.71 -7.94 -0.25
N HIS A 250 9.17 -8.95 -0.94
CA HIS A 250 8.88 -8.89 -2.38
C HIS A 250 7.67 -8.00 -2.75
N GLU A 251 6.91 -7.49 -1.77
CA GLU A 251 5.78 -6.60 -2.05
C GLU A 251 6.19 -5.21 -2.49
N VAL A 252 7.44 -4.81 -2.21
CA VAL A 252 7.94 -3.48 -2.50
C VAL A 252 9.23 -3.54 -3.31
N ALA A 253 9.40 -2.57 -4.19
CA ALA A 253 10.63 -2.33 -4.91
C ALA A 253 11.13 -0.91 -4.60
N LEU A 254 12.45 -0.74 -4.60
CA LEU A 254 13.06 0.58 -4.65
C LEU A 254 13.25 0.93 -6.13
N THR A 255 12.87 2.14 -6.54
CA THR A 255 13.09 2.60 -7.91
C THR A 255 14.57 2.53 -8.26
N ALA A 256 14.91 2.36 -9.54
CA ALA A 256 16.31 2.14 -9.94
C ALA A 256 17.26 3.28 -9.49
N GLU A 257 16.76 4.52 -9.45
CA GLU A 257 17.50 5.69 -8.97
C GLU A 257 17.60 5.76 -7.43
N GLY A 258 16.94 4.85 -6.71
CA GLY A 258 16.92 4.82 -5.25
C GLY A 258 16.12 5.95 -4.62
N HIS A 259 15.20 6.57 -5.37
CA HIS A 259 14.52 7.81 -4.98
C HIS A 259 13.12 7.60 -4.40
N ALA A 260 12.48 6.49 -4.71
CA ALA A 260 11.15 6.18 -4.18
C ALA A 260 10.99 4.68 -3.94
N TRP A 261 10.07 4.34 -3.05
CA TRP A 261 9.57 2.97 -2.90
C TRP A 261 8.26 2.83 -3.67
N THR A 262 8.08 1.71 -4.35
CA THR A 262 6.87 1.38 -5.12
C THR A 262 6.37 -0.01 -4.74
N VAL A 263 5.11 -0.31 -5.09
CA VAL A 263 4.63 -1.69 -5.03
C VAL A 263 5.29 -2.46 -6.18
N SER A 264 5.70 -3.70 -5.94
CA SER A 264 6.33 -4.52 -6.98
C SER A 264 5.35 -4.86 -8.10
N ASP A 265 5.77 -4.69 -9.35
CA ASP A 265 5.10 -5.17 -10.56
C ASP A 265 4.59 -6.61 -10.42
N GLU A 266 5.42 -7.49 -9.84
CA GLU A 266 5.11 -8.91 -9.68
C GLU A 266 3.90 -9.13 -8.78
N VAL A 267 3.68 -8.26 -7.79
CA VAL A 267 2.56 -8.39 -6.85
C VAL A 267 1.25 -7.97 -7.48
N TYR A 268 1.23 -6.89 -8.27
CA TYR A 268 0.05 -6.55 -9.06
C TYR A 268 -0.28 -7.63 -10.07
N MET A 269 0.72 -8.13 -10.81
CA MET A 269 0.49 -9.16 -11.82
C MET A 269 0.03 -10.48 -11.19
N ALA A 270 0.57 -10.88 -10.04
CA ALA A 270 0.10 -12.06 -9.32
C ALA A 270 -1.37 -11.91 -8.88
N LEU A 271 -1.78 -10.71 -8.44
CA LEU A 271 -3.17 -10.44 -8.10
C LEU A 271 -4.07 -10.47 -9.34
N TYR A 272 -3.66 -9.84 -10.44
CA TYR A 272 -4.39 -9.84 -11.71
C TYR A 272 -4.58 -11.25 -12.25
N GLU A 273 -3.51 -12.04 -12.37
CA GLU A 273 -3.60 -13.40 -12.94
C GLU A 273 -4.47 -14.31 -12.07
N LYS A 274 -4.44 -14.14 -10.75
CA LYS A 274 -5.32 -14.88 -9.82
C LYS A 274 -6.80 -14.52 -10.00
N HIS A 275 -7.08 -13.24 -10.29
CA HIS A 275 -8.43 -12.67 -10.33
C HIS A 275 -8.84 -12.21 -11.74
N ARG A 276 -8.26 -12.81 -12.79
CA ARG A 276 -8.44 -12.36 -14.18
C ARG A 276 -9.89 -12.40 -14.66
N ALA A 277 -10.71 -13.27 -14.07
CA ALA A 277 -12.12 -13.42 -14.39
C ALA A 277 -13.06 -12.60 -13.49
N ASP A 278 -12.52 -11.91 -12.47
CA ASP A 278 -13.33 -11.09 -11.57
C ASP A 278 -13.70 -9.74 -12.20
N PRO A 279 -14.84 -9.13 -11.81
CA PRO A 279 -15.25 -7.81 -12.29
C PRO A 279 -14.23 -6.68 -12.05
N PHE A 280 -13.28 -6.86 -11.12
CA PHE A 280 -12.24 -5.90 -10.76
C PHE A 280 -10.89 -6.17 -11.43
N ALA A 281 -10.81 -7.15 -12.34
CA ALA A 281 -9.56 -7.50 -13.02
C ALA A 281 -8.96 -6.32 -13.80
N GLU A 282 -9.83 -5.51 -14.41
CA GLU A 282 -9.44 -4.31 -15.14
C GLU A 282 -8.78 -3.28 -14.21
N GLU A 283 -9.40 -2.96 -13.07
CA GLU A 283 -8.85 -2.01 -12.09
C GLU A 283 -7.52 -2.48 -11.51
N ILE A 284 -7.34 -3.79 -11.30
CA ILE A 284 -6.06 -4.34 -10.86
C ILE A 284 -4.98 -4.11 -11.92
N LEU A 285 -5.28 -4.42 -13.19
CA LEU A 285 -4.32 -4.22 -14.28
C LEU A 285 -4.07 -2.73 -14.57
N TRP A 286 -5.07 -1.89 -14.34
CA TRP A 286 -4.91 -0.44 -14.39
C TRP A 286 -4.02 0.08 -13.26
N GLY A 287 -4.16 -0.45 -12.04
CA GLY A 287 -3.24 -0.18 -10.94
C GLY A 287 -1.78 -0.46 -11.30
N TYR A 288 -1.53 -1.62 -11.92
CA TYR A 288 -0.22 -1.98 -12.48
C TYR A 288 0.26 -0.99 -13.56
N ALA A 289 -0.56 -0.75 -14.59
CA ALA A 289 -0.17 0.03 -15.75
C ALA A 289 0.07 1.52 -15.43
N SER A 290 -0.73 2.08 -14.51
CA SER A 290 -0.65 3.48 -14.08
C SER A 290 0.41 3.74 -13.02
N GLU A 291 1.03 2.70 -12.47
CA GLU A 291 2.12 2.81 -11.49
C GLU A 291 3.51 3.00 -12.11
N SER A 292 3.59 3.25 -13.43
CA SER A 292 4.86 3.26 -14.16
C SER A 292 5.96 4.04 -13.45
N ASP A 293 6.98 3.32 -12.98
CA ASP A 293 8.24 3.88 -12.54
C ASP A 293 9.09 4.25 -13.78
N ALA A 294 8.55 5.12 -14.63
CA ALA A 294 9.31 5.69 -15.75
C ALA A 294 10.53 6.50 -15.28
N TYR A 295 10.65 6.75 -13.97
CA TYR A 295 11.82 7.35 -13.33
C TYR A 295 13.00 6.38 -13.21
N SER A 296 12.79 5.06 -13.26
CA SER A 296 13.87 4.06 -13.23
C SER A 296 14.86 4.13 -14.41
N CYS A 297 14.52 4.85 -15.48
CA CYS A 297 15.29 4.85 -16.72
C CYS A 297 16.34 5.98 -16.82
N GLU A 298 16.66 6.75 -15.77
CA GLU A 298 17.74 7.76 -15.74
C GLU A 298 17.73 8.77 -16.91
N GLY A 299 16.56 9.01 -17.50
CA GLY A 299 16.43 9.87 -18.68
C GLY A 299 16.76 9.21 -20.02
N ASP A 300 17.05 7.91 -20.07
CA ASP A 300 17.10 7.11 -21.30
C ASP A 300 15.69 7.02 -21.92
N VAL A 301 15.57 7.56 -23.14
CA VAL A 301 14.30 7.62 -23.87
C VAL A 301 13.80 6.23 -24.26
N VAL A 302 14.69 5.37 -24.77
CA VAL A 302 14.35 4.00 -25.20
C VAL A 302 13.90 3.17 -24.03
N CYS A 303 14.61 3.22 -22.90
CA CYS A 303 14.21 2.54 -21.68
C CYS A 303 12.82 3.02 -21.23
N LYS A 304 12.58 4.34 -21.19
CA LYS A 304 11.28 4.90 -20.77
C LYS A 304 10.13 4.41 -21.63
N VAL A 305 10.28 4.47 -22.95
CA VAL A 305 9.22 4.03 -23.86
C VAL A 305 9.02 2.52 -23.76
N ARG A 306 10.09 1.72 -23.69
CA ARG A 306 9.98 0.26 -23.53
C ARG A 306 9.29 -0.14 -22.24
N GLN A 307 9.67 0.46 -21.10
CA GLN A 307 9.08 0.13 -19.80
C GLN A 307 7.66 0.68 -19.69
N ALA A 308 7.46 1.98 -19.82
CA ALA A 308 6.16 2.60 -19.57
C ALA A 308 5.14 2.23 -20.66
N VAL A 309 5.52 2.31 -21.93
CA VAL A 309 4.59 2.14 -23.05
C VAL A 309 4.49 0.67 -23.47
N ASN A 310 5.59 0.08 -23.96
CA ASN A 310 5.55 -1.26 -24.59
C ASN A 310 5.40 -2.42 -23.59
N ARG A 311 5.60 -2.19 -22.29
CA ARG A 311 5.45 -3.22 -21.25
C ARG A 311 4.23 -2.98 -20.36
N LEU A 312 4.15 -1.82 -19.70
CA LEU A 312 3.11 -1.56 -18.71
C LEU A 312 1.77 -1.23 -19.37
N LEU A 313 1.71 -0.13 -20.12
CA LEU A 313 0.48 0.30 -20.79
C LEU A 313 0.04 -0.68 -21.88
N ALA A 314 1.00 -1.24 -22.63
CA ALA A 314 0.71 -2.24 -23.64
C ALA A 314 -0.01 -3.46 -23.09
N ARG A 315 0.40 -3.94 -21.91
CA ARG A 315 -0.30 -5.06 -21.29
C ARG A 315 -1.75 -4.71 -20.98
N TYR A 316 -2.03 -3.51 -20.49
CA TYR A 316 -3.38 -3.06 -20.18
C TYR A 316 -4.27 -3.01 -21.42
N TRP A 317 -3.88 -2.28 -22.48
CA TRP A 317 -4.74 -2.14 -23.65
C TRP A 317 -4.81 -3.38 -24.53
N THR A 318 -3.87 -4.32 -24.42
CA THR A 318 -4.00 -5.64 -25.05
C THR A 318 -5.03 -6.52 -24.32
N ASP A 319 -5.05 -6.51 -22.98
CA ASP A 319 -6.04 -7.30 -22.21
C ASP A 319 -7.42 -6.62 -22.16
N PHE A 320 -7.49 -5.29 -22.21
CA PHE A 320 -8.73 -4.49 -22.15
C PHE A 320 -8.77 -3.38 -23.23
N PRO A 321 -8.84 -3.72 -24.53
CA PRO A 321 -8.80 -2.74 -25.63
C PRO A 321 -10.01 -1.78 -25.68
N GLY A 322 -11.10 -2.10 -24.99
CA GLY A 322 -12.26 -1.24 -24.79
C GLY A 322 -12.57 -0.98 -23.31
N GLY A 323 -11.56 -1.11 -22.43
CA GLY A 323 -11.70 -0.87 -21.00
C GLY A 323 -12.03 0.59 -20.67
N ARG A 324 -12.60 0.82 -19.49
CA ARG A 324 -12.89 2.14 -18.91
C ARG A 324 -11.68 3.07 -18.87
N HIS A 325 -10.47 2.54 -18.70
CA HIS A 325 -9.24 3.34 -18.65
C HIS A 325 -8.47 3.40 -19.99
N ILE A 326 -9.06 2.98 -21.12
CA ILE A 326 -8.33 2.93 -22.40
C ILE A 326 -7.83 4.31 -22.85
N ALA A 327 -8.68 5.33 -22.80
CA ALA A 327 -8.31 6.69 -23.18
C ALA A 327 -7.20 7.25 -22.27
N GLU A 328 -7.27 6.95 -20.97
CA GLU A 328 -6.24 7.35 -19.99
C GLU A 328 -4.92 6.63 -20.25
N ALA A 329 -4.95 5.33 -20.55
CA ALA A 329 -3.77 4.56 -20.90
C ALA A 329 -3.08 5.10 -22.16
N VAL A 330 -3.86 5.38 -23.21
CA VAL A 330 -3.33 5.95 -24.45
C VAL A 330 -2.75 7.35 -24.23
N GLU A 331 -3.41 8.19 -23.43
CA GLU A 331 -2.92 9.53 -23.11
C GLU A 331 -1.62 9.52 -22.28
N LEU A 332 -1.48 8.58 -21.34
CA LEU A 332 -0.21 8.35 -20.63
C LEU A 332 0.90 7.94 -21.62
N GLY A 333 0.60 7.01 -22.53
CA GLY A 333 1.54 6.63 -23.58
C GLY A 333 1.94 7.82 -24.45
N ARG A 334 0.97 8.68 -24.79
CA ARG A 334 1.17 9.87 -25.61
C ARG A 334 2.06 10.87 -24.92
N THR A 335 1.88 11.06 -23.62
CA THR A 335 2.74 11.92 -22.79
C THR A 335 4.19 11.42 -22.80
N VAL A 336 4.42 10.12 -22.62
CA VAL A 336 5.78 9.54 -22.65
C VAL A 336 6.44 9.72 -24.02
N LEU A 337 5.71 9.49 -25.12
CA LEU A 337 6.23 9.74 -26.47
C LEU A 337 6.43 11.23 -26.78
N GLY A 338 5.56 12.09 -26.24
CA GLY A 338 5.66 13.54 -26.35
C GLY A 338 6.96 14.06 -25.74
N ASP A 339 7.31 13.59 -24.54
CA ASP A 339 8.59 13.92 -23.89
C ASP A 339 9.80 13.50 -24.74
N ALA A 340 9.72 12.33 -25.39
CA ALA A 340 10.76 11.85 -26.32
C ALA A 340 10.88 12.77 -27.55
N LEU A 341 9.75 13.18 -28.12
CA LEU A 341 9.66 14.08 -29.27
C LEU A 341 10.22 15.47 -28.96
N GLU A 342 9.91 16.02 -27.78
CA GLU A 342 10.48 17.29 -27.35
C GLU A 342 12.00 17.22 -27.21
N ARG A 343 12.53 16.10 -26.68
CA ARG A 343 13.98 15.87 -26.57
C ARG A 343 14.65 15.79 -27.94
N CYS A 344 14.04 15.08 -28.89
CA CYS A 344 14.52 15.01 -30.26
C CYS A 344 14.57 16.41 -30.89
N ARG A 345 13.47 17.17 -30.85
CA ARG A 345 13.41 18.54 -31.39
C ARG A 345 14.45 19.45 -30.73
N ALA A 346 14.62 19.36 -29.41
CA ALA A 346 15.60 20.14 -28.68
C ALA A 346 17.06 19.76 -29.00
N ALA A 347 17.31 18.50 -29.39
CA ALA A 347 18.59 18.03 -29.88
C ALA A 347 18.92 18.59 -31.27
N HIS A 348 18.00 18.52 -32.24
CA HIS A 348 18.20 19.10 -33.59
C HIS A 348 18.30 20.62 -33.58
N ALA A 349 17.56 21.30 -32.69
CA ALA A 349 17.68 22.74 -32.50
C ALA A 349 19.01 23.15 -31.85
N ALA A 350 19.69 22.22 -31.18
CA ALA A 350 21.00 22.44 -30.61
C ALA A 350 22.11 22.05 -31.59
N GLY A 351 23.28 22.70 -31.50
CA GLY A 351 24.43 22.29 -32.32
C GLY A 351 24.84 20.84 -32.04
N PRO A 352 25.49 20.14 -33.00
CA PRO A 352 25.82 18.72 -32.89
C PRO A 352 26.75 18.39 -31.70
N GLU A 353 27.56 19.33 -31.24
CA GLU A 353 28.45 19.13 -30.08
C GLU A 353 27.77 19.38 -28.72
N SER A 354 26.51 19.82 -28.73
CA SER A 354 25.77 20.14 -27.52
C SER A 354 25.52 18.91 -26.66
N GLY A 355 25.31 19.11 -25.36
CA GLY A 355 24.91 18.02 -24.47
C GLY A 355 23.53 17.45 -24.82
N ARG A 356 22.66 18.21 -25.50
CA ARG A 356 21.33 17.76 -25.93
C ARG A 356 21.42 16.79 -27.11
N ALA A 357 22.23 17.13 -28.12
CA ALA A 357 22.50 16.23 -29.25
C ALA A 357 23.09 14.91 -28.78
N ARG A 358 24.13 14.97 -27.92
CA ARG A 358 24.70 13.77 -27.30
C ARG A 358 23.71 13.00 -26.44
N GLY A 359 22.85 13.68 -25.67
CA GLY A 359 21.82 13.02 -24.86
C GLY A 359 20.79 12.26 -25.70
N TRP A 360 20.44 12.78 -26.88
CA TRP A 360 19.60 12.08 -27.85
C TRP A 360 20.31 10.85 -28.44
N GLU A 361 21.54 11.02 -28.91
CA GLU A 361 22.37 9.90 -29.42
C GLU A 361 22.54 8.79 -28.38
N TRP A 362 22.77 9.15 -27.11
CA TRP A 362 22.89 8.21 -26.00
C TRP A 362 21.58 7.47 -25.71
N GLY A 363 20.44 8.10 -25.99
CA GLY A 363 19.13 7.45 -25.90
C GLY A 363 18.92 6.37 -26.96
N ALA A 364 19.79 6.26 -27.96
CA ALA A 364 19.79 5.21 -29.00
C ALA A 364 18.45 5.00 -29.72
N TRP A 365 17.62 6.06 -29.81
CA TRP A 365 16.31 5.97 -30.45
C TRP A 365 16.42 5.65 -31.94
N ASP A 366 17.44 6.17 -32.63
CA ASP A 366 17.59 5.93 -34.07
C ASP A 366 17.79 4.44 -34.40
N GLU A 367 18.40 3.67 -33.48
CA GLU A 367 18.59 2.22 -33.62
C GLU A 367 17.36 1.43 -33.14
N ALA A 368 16.84 1.73 -31.93
CA ALA A 368 15.78 0.94 -31.29
C ALA A 368 14.36 1.38 -31.67
N GLY A 369 14.18 2.63 -32.08
CA GLY A 369 12.90 3.27 -32.38
C GLY A 369 12.05 2.52 -33.41
N PRO A 370 12.60 2.02 -34.53
CA PRO A 370 11.83 1.22 -35.49
C PRO A 370 11.25 -0.07 -34.92
N GLU A 371 11.96 -0.73 -34.01
CA GLU A 371 11.46 -1.92 -33.31
C GLU A 371 10.37 -1.55 -32.30
N ILE A 372 10.64 -0.55 -31.46
CA ILE A 372 9.69 -0.04 -30.46
C ILE A 372 8.37 0.40 -31.10
N THR A 373 8.45 1.12 -32.23
CA THR A 373 7.29 1.55 -33.02
C THR A 373 6.46 0.35 -33.46
N ARG A 374 7.12 -0.70 -33.99
CA ARG A 374 6.44 -1.89 -34.50
C ARG A 374 5.72 -2.65 -33.38
N GLU A 375 6.38 -2.82 -32.24
CA GLU A 375 5.81 -3.44 -31.05
C GLU A 375 4.60 -2.65 -30.55
N LEU A 376 4.73 -1.31 -30.44
CA LEU A 376 3.65 -0.44 -30.02
C LEU A 376 2.44 -0.56 -30.95
N MET A 377 2.66 -0.44 -32.27
CA MET A 377 1.59 -0.56 -33.25
C MET A 377 0.90 -1.92 -33.20
N ALA A 378 1.66 -3.00 -33.01
CA ALA A 378 1.10 -4.34 -32.85
C ALA A 378 0.24 -4.45 -31.58
N SER A 379 0.67 -3.85 -30.46
CA SER A 379 -0.11 -3.89 -29.21
C SER A 379 -1.43 -3.10 -29.26
N LEU A 380 -1.55 -2.14 -30.18
CA LEU A 380 -2.73 -1.28 -30.39
C LEU A 380 -3.70 -1.83 -31.46
N GLU A 381 -3.47 -3.04 -31.99
CA GLU A 381 -4.26 -3.61 -33.08
C GLU A 381 -5.77 -3.59 -32.76
N ASP A 382 -6.12 -4.01 -31.55
CA ASP A 382 -7.52 -4.12 -31.10
C ASP A 382 -8.09 -2.83 -30.47
N VAL A 383 -7.25 -1.81 -30.24
CA VAL A 383 -7.69 -0.52 -29.70
C VAL A 383 -8.42 0.27 -30.78
N SER A 384 -9.52 0.94 -30.42
CA SER A 384 -10.33 1.72 -31.35
C SER A 384 -9.49 2.79 -32.05
N GLU A 385 -9.78 3.06 -33.33
CA GLU A 385 -9.05 4.08 -34.11
C GLU A 385 -9.18 5.48 -33.47
N GLU A 386 -10.33 5.78 -32.87
CA GLU A 386 -10.56 7.05 -32.17
C GLU A 386 -9.64 7.18 -30.96
N ASP A 387 -9.53 6.13 -30.14
CA ASP A 387 -8.72 6.17 -28.93
C ASP A 387 -7.22 6.23 -29.25
N LYS A 388 -6.73 5.42 -30.20
CA LYS A 388 -5.27 5.32 -30.48
C LYS A 388 -4.72 6.42 -31.39
N ALA A 389 -5.55 7.15 -32.14
CA ALA A 389 -5.10 8.16 -33.09
C ALA A 389 -4.12 9.21 -32.51
N PRO A 390 -4.36 9.81 -31.32
CA PRO A 390 -3.45 10.82 -30.75
C PRO A 390 -2.05 10.26 -30.43
N LEU A 391 -1.97 8.99 -30.03
CA LEU A 391 -0.71 8.31 -29.74
C LEU A 391 0.06 7.99 -31.02
N ILE A 392 -0.64 7.51 -32.06
CA ILE A 392 -0.05 7.24 -33.38
C ILE A 392 0.49 8.53 -34.00
N GLU A 393 -0.27 9.63 -33.94
CA GLU A 393 0.20 10.93 -34.44
C GLU A 393 1.50 11.37 -33.75
N THR A 394 1.58 11.22 -32.42
CA THR A 394 2.79 11.57 -31.67
C THR A 394 3.97 10.67 -32.03
N LEU A 395 3.72 9.37 -32.23
CA LEU A 395 4.72 8.40 -32.66
C LEU A 395 5.27 8.72 -34.06
N ASP A 396 4.40 9.09 -35.00
CA ASP A 396 4.83 9.47 -36.35
C ASP A 396 5.66 10.76 -36.34
N GLN A 397 5.27 11.77 -35.55
CA GLN A 397 6.08 12.98 -35.37
C GLN A 397 7.47 12.66 -34.77
N LEU A 398 7.55 11.72 -33.83
CA LEU A 398 8.81 11.27 -33.24
C LEU A 398 9.71 10.58 -34.26
N ARG A 399 9.13 9.73 -35.13
CA ARG A 399 9.85 9.07 -36.22
C ARG A 399 10.35 10.06 -37.26
N GLU A 400 9.53 11.04 -37.64
CA GLU A 400 9.93 12.11 -38.55
C GLU A 400 11.07 12.95 -37.96
N CYS A 401 11.01 13.25 -36.67
CA CYS A 401 12.08 13.97 -35.99
C CYS A 401 13.40 13.19 -36.03
N ALA A 402 13.38 11.91 -35.65
CA ALA A 402 14.57 11.06 -35.61
C ALA A 402 15.20 10.79 -37.00
N ALA A 403 14.43 10.97 -38.08
CA ALA A 403 14.92 10.76 -39.44
C ALA A 403 15.61 11.99 -40.06
N ASN A 404 15.45 13.18 -39.46
CA ASN A 404 16.07 14.43 -39.92
C ASN A 404 17.38 14.71 -39.18
#